data_AF-B4LJE0-F1
#
_entry.id   AF-B4LJE0-F1
#
_cell.length_a   1.000
_cell.length_b   1.000
_cell.length_c   1.000
_cell.angle_alpha   90.00
_cell.angle_beta   90.00
_cell.angle_gamma   90.00
#
_symmetry.space_group_name_H-M   'P 1'
#
loop_
_entity.id
_entity.type
_entity.pdbx_description
1 polymer ?
#
loop_
_entity_poly.entity_id
_entity_poly.type
_entity_poly.pdbx_seq_one_letter_code
_entity_poly.pdbx_strand_id
1 'polypeptide(L)'
;MTLKVTKLALSSRLIILAVQMLANWIVPDHKPDVFRMPMPTPNATNPDHYLDKLVMRCLGGLRHWDGEYFLHIANYLYTYENTLAFYPLYPVLVRNLAAALETFNVPISMHALTLVVAVALNVWLFCEAANYLYQLTQRVFNDLHKSWNAALVFCFNPASIFFSAAYSESLFTYASFILMLECVRAKQQFNFMRICASLTACIMCRSNGLIALGFPLYFFARHILLTANVKRCQQVIKMALAVLIPLAILHAYYFYIYRLYCMPGIKVKHPQQVLHYASERDYLLAGRGPKGSPWCQYTLPFPYSYVQSTYWDVGFLRYYQWKQLPNFLLALPMLVFMQWHCCDYLWFLATKIWPQVVSWREPLKSQKSLPFVLHGAFLTLVCALFVHIQVSTRLLASATPIFYWFAADHMPKSLAQLSFRSKAGALFIWCTTYCACGTVLFCNNFPWT
;
A
#
# COMPACT_ATOMS: atom_id res chain seq x y z
N MET A 1 -6.90 25.61 -1.44
CA MET A 1 -6.54 24.69 -2.54
C MET A 1 -6.80 23.21 -2.22
N THR A 2 -6.62 22.76 -0.98
CA THR A 2 -6.93 21.38 -0.55
C THR A 2 -8.34 20.92 -0.94
N LEU A 3 -9.37 21.76 -0.79
CA LEU A 3 -10.74 21.42 -1.21
C LEU A 3 -10.85 21.02 -2.70
N LYS A 4 -10.08 21.64 -3.60
CA LYS A 4 -10.09 21.27 -5.02
C LYS A 4 -9.50 19.87 -5.24
N VAL A 5 -8.42 19.55 -4.53
CA VAL A 5 -7.78 18.23 -4.57
C VAL A 5 -8.68 17.16 -3.98
N THR A 6 -9.32 17.43 -2.83
CA THR A 6 -10.31 16.51 -2.23
C THR A 6 -11.47 16.24 -3.19
N LYS A 7 -12.02 17.27 -3.85
CA LYS A 7 -13.10 17.09 -4.83
C LYS A 7 -12.67 16.21 -6.01
N LEU A 8 -11.46 16.42 -6.53
CA LEU A 8 -10.89 15.60 -7.61
C LEU A 8 -10.70 14.15 -7.17
N ALA A 9 -10.09 13.94 -6.01
CA ALA A 9 -9.84 12.61 -5.46
C ALA A 9 -11.17 11.86 -5.20
N LEU A 10 -12.13 12.49 -4.52
CA LEU A 10 -13.44 11.91 -4.27
C LEU A 10 -14.15 11.56 -5.58
N SER A 11 -14.14 12.47 -6.56
CA SER A 11 -14.75 12.21 -7.87
C SER A 11 -14.13 11.00 -8.56
N SER A 12 -12.79 10.87 -8.53
CA SER A 12 -12.11 9.69 -9.09
C SER A 12 -12.52 8.38 -8.42
N ARG A 13 -12.73 8.40 -7.09
CA ARG A 13 -13.16 7.22 -6.34
C ARG A 13 -14.61 6.86 -6.62
N LEU A 14 -15.49 7.85 -6.70
CA LEU A 14 -16.90 7.64 -7.07
C LEU A 14 -17.03 7.06 -8.49
N ILE A 15 -16.20 7.52 -9.44
CA ILE A 15 -16.14 6.93 -10.79
C ILE A 15 -15.76 5.45 -10.70
N ILE A 16 -14.73 5.09 -9.94
CA ILE A 16 -14.33 3.68 -9.79
C ILE A 16 -15.44 2.87 -9.16
N LEU A 17 -16.05 3.35 -8.07
CA LEU A 17 -17.17 2.65 -7.42
C LEU A 17 -18.34 2.42 -8.38
N ALA A 18 -18.67 3.40 -9.23
CA ALA A 18 -19.70 3.26 -10.26
C ALA A 18 -19.33 2.22 -11.32
N VAL A 19 -18.10 2.27 -11.86
CA VAL A 19 -17.61 1.30 -12.86
C VAL A 19 -17.58 -0.12 -12.28
N GLN A 20 -17.06 -0.29 -11.06
CA GLN A 20 -17.05 -1.57 -10.32
C GLN A 20 -18.47 -2.13 -10.14
N MET A 21 -19.42 -1.27 -9.77
CA MET A 21 -20.80 -1.70 -9.55
C MET A 21 -21.45 -2.17 -10.84
N LEU A 22 -21.24 -1.44 -11.94
CA LEU A 22 -21.70 -1.85 -13.27
C LEU A 22 -21.03 -3.15 -13.74
N ALA A 23 -19.72 -3.28 -13.54
CA ALA A 23 -18.95 -4.47 -13.89
C ALA A 23 -19.47 -5.73 -13.15
N ASN A 24 -19.72 -5.63 -11.85
CA ASN A 24 -20.31 -6.73 -11.06
C ASN A 24 -21.71 -7.15 -11.54
N TRP A 25 -22.46 -6.26 -12.19
CA TRP A 25 -23.81 -6.57 -12.68
C TRP A 25 -23.81 -7.19 -14.07
N ILE A 26 -22.85 -6.81 -14.91
CA ILE A 26 -22.84 -7.15 -16.34
C ILE A 26 -21.90 -8.32 -16.62
N VAL A 27 -20.73 -8.34 -16.00
CA VAL A 27 -19.66 -9.28 -16.30
C VAL A 27 -19.71 -10.43 -15.29
N PRO A 28 -19.65 -11.69 -15.74
CA PRO A 28 -19.60 -12.84 -14.83
C PRO A 28 -18.23 -12.97 -14.18
N ASP A 29 -18.22 -13.38 -12.91
CA ASP A 29 -16.97 -13.59 -12.17
C ASP A 29 -16.18 -14.77 -12.70
N HIS A 30 -14.88 -14.55 -12.91
CA HIS A 30 -13.93 -15.63 -13.08
C HIS A 30 -13.76 -16.42 -11.76
N LYS A 31 -13.61 -17.74 -11.87
CA LYS A 31 -13.46 -18.66 -10.72
C LYS A 31 -12.05 -19.28 -10.67
N PRO A 32 -11.00 -18.49 -10.37
CA PRO A 32 -9.67 -18.99 -10.16
C PRO A 32 -9.58 -19.73 -8.83
N ASP A 33 -8.63 -20.67 -8.77
CA ASP A 33 -8.32 -21.41 -7.55
C ASP A 33 -7.43 -20.57 -6.63
N VAL A 34 -8.04 -19.62 -5.93
CA VAL A 34 -7.38 -18.70 -4.99
C VAL A 34 -8.08 -18.72 -3.64
N PHE A 35 -7.44 -18.14 -2.63
CA PHE A 35 -8.02 -18.00 -1.31
C PHE A 35 -9.38 -17.29 -1.34
N ARG A 36 -10.36 -17.87 -0.65
CA ARG A 36 -11.67 -17.27 -0.39
C ARG A 36 -11.91 -17.24 1.10
N MET A 37 -12.35 -16.09 1.62
CA MET A 37 -12.75 -16.02 3.02
C MET A 37 -13.95 -16.96 3.24
N PRO A 38 -13.87 -17.90 4.19
CA PRO A 38 -14.97 -18.81 4.48
C PRO A 38 -16.14 -18.03 5.09
N MET A 39 -17.32 -18.17 4.48
CA MET A 39 -18.55 -17.56 4.97
C MET A 39 -19.29 -18.54 5.90
N PRO A 40 -20.06 -18.05 6.88
CA PRO A 40 -20.95 -18.92 7.65
C PRO A 40 -21.94 -19.62 6.72
N THR A 41 -22.25 -20.89 6.98
CA THR A 41 -23.39 -21.54 6.32
C THR A 41 -24.67 -20.78 6.67
N PRO A 42 -25.53 -20.44 5.69
CA PRO A 42 -26.80 -19.80 5.97
C PRO A 42 -27.66 -20.77 6.79
N ASN A 43 -27.75 -20.52 8.10
CA ASN A 43 -28.70 -21.23 8.94
C ASN A 43 -30.09 -20.65 8.67
N ALA A 44 -31.13 -21.49 8.72
CA ALA A 44 -32.53 -21.10 8.55
C ALA A 44 -33.01 -19.99 9.52
N THR A 45 -32.21 -19.65 10.54
CA THR A 45 -32.49 -18.64 11.57
C THR A 45 -31.81 -17.29 11.34
N ASN A 46 -30.86 -17.17 10.41
CA ASN A 46 -30.33 -15.88 9.97
C ASN A 46 -30.93 -15.57 8.61
N PRO A 47 -32.06 -14.85 8.53
CA PRO A 47 -32.60 -14.44 7.25
C PRO A 47 -31.52 -13.62 6.54
N ASP A 48 -31.22 -13.98 5.29
CA ASP A 48 -30.38 -13.17 4.41
C ASP A 48 -30.88 -11.73 4.47
N HIS A 49 -30.14 -10.87 5.19
CA HIS A 49 -30.52 -9.47 5.27
C HIS A 49 -30.47 -8.92 3.84
N TYR A 50 -31.58 -8.34 3.37
CA TYR A 50 -31.64 -7.71 2.05
C TYR A 50 -30.47 -6.73 1.84
N LEU A 51 -30.04 -6.08 2.91
CA LEU A 51 -28.88 -5.19 2.94
C LEU A 51 -27.56 -5.91 2.68
N ASP A 52 -27.35 -7.13 3.17
CA ASP A 52 -26.15 -7.91 2.87
C ASP A 52 -26.08 -8.24 1.38
N LYS A 53 -27.20 -8.69 0.81
CA LYS A 53 -27.32 -8.94 -0.64
C LYS A 53 -27.06 -7.67 -1.45
N LEU A 54 -27.59 -6.53 -0.99
CA LEU A 54 -27.34 -5.23 -1.62
C LEU A 54 -25.85 -4.83 -1.54
N VAL A 55 -25.22 -4.96 -0.37
CA VAL A 55 -23.80 -4.70 -0.18
C VAL A 55 -22.97 -5.59 -1.09
N MET A 56 -23.25 -6.89 -1.14
CA MET A 56 -22.53 -7.82 -2.02
C MET A 56 -22.74 -7.49 -3.49
N ARG A 57 -23.96 -7.10 -3.89
CA ARG A 57 -24.27 -6.72 -5.27
C ARG A 57 -23.61 -5.40 -5.69
N CYS A 58 -23.41 -4.45 -4.77
CA CYS A 58 -22.80 -3.15 -5.07
C CYS A 58 -21.28 -3.14 -4.89
N LEU A 59 -20.79 -3.79 -3.84
CA LEU A 59 -19.40 -3.72 -3.37
C LEU A 59 -18.65 -5.06 -3.44
N GLY A 60 -19.32 -6.18 -3.77
CA GLY A 60 -18.73 -7.52 -3.74
C GLY A 60 -17.42 -7.64 -4.52
N GLY A 61 -17.33 -7.05 -5.71
CA GLY A 61 -16.10 -7.07 -6.51
C GLY A 61 -14.87 -6.42 -5.86
N LEU A 62 -15.05 -5.55 -4.85
CA LEU A 62 -13.96 -4.89 -4.12
C LEU A 62 -13.28 -5.80 -3.09
N ARG A 63 -13.79 -7.02 -2.91
CA ARG A 63 -13.28 -7.98 -1.93
C ARG A 63 -12.23 -8.93 -2.51
N HIS A 64 -12.09 -9.01 -3.83
CA HIS A 64 -11.33 -10.07 -4.49
C HIS A 64 -9.83 -10.06 -4.20
N TRP A 65 -9.17 -11.17 -4.55
CA TRP A 65 -7.72 -11.35 -4.42
C TRP A 65 -7.24 -11.17 -2.98
N ASP A 66 -6.28 -10.27 -2.74
CA ASP A 66 -5.74 -10.01 -1.40
C ASP A 66 -6.77 -9.37 -0.47
N GLY A 67 -7.86 -8.80 -1.03
CA GLY A 67 -8.97 -8.28 -0.24
C GLY A 67 -9.65 -9.35 0.60
N GLU A 68 -9.71 -10.61 0.11
CA GLU A 68 -10.28 -11.74 0.84
C GLU A 68 -9.42 -12.01 2.09
N TYR A 69 -8.09 -11.90 1.99
CA TYR A 69 -7.19 -12.05 3.15
C TYR A 69 -7.37 -10.93 4.18
N PHE A 70 -7.45 -9.66 3.74
CA PHE A 70 -7.64 -8.54 4.67
C PHE A 70 -8.99 -8.62 5.38
N LEU A 71 -10.06 -8.95 4.66
CA LEU A 71 -11.38 -9.14 5.25
C LEU A 71 -11.43 -10.37 6.16
N HIS A 72 -10.73 -11.45 5.80
CA HIS A 72 -10.58 -12.62 6.65
C HIS A 72 -9.90 -12.26 7.97
N ILE A 73 -8.78 -11.53 7.94
CA ILE A 73 -8.09 -11.09 9.15
C ILE A 73 -8.97 -10.13 9.96
N ALA A 74 -9.74 -9.25 9.30
CA ALA A 74 -10.67 -8.37 10.00
C ALA A 74 -11.72 -9.16 10.80
N ASN A 75 -12.31 -10.19 10.19
CA ASN A 75 -13.37 -11.01 10.81
C ASN A 75 -12.81 -12.04 11.80
N TYR A 76 -11.75 -12.75 11.43
CA TYR A 76 -11.26 -13.94 12.13
C TYR A 76 -9.86 -13.81 12.75
N LEU A 77 -9.16 -12.69 12.55
CA LEU A 77 -7.73 -12.53 12.88
C LEU A 77 -6.86 -13.56 12.12
N TYR A 78 -5.63 -13.77 12.60
CA TYR A 78 -4.61 -14.60 11.95
C TYR A 78 -4.83 -16.10 12.19
N THR A 79 -5.91 -16.67 11.64
CA THR A 79 -6.24 -18.09 11.84
C THR A 79 -5.42 -19.04 10.98
N TYR A 80 -4.93 -18.62 9.81
CA TYR A 80 -4.15 -19.43 8.89
C TYR A 80 -2.71 -18.92 8.73
N GLU A 81 -1.73 -19.80 8.58
CA GLU A 81 -0.33 -19.39 8.45
C GLU A 81 -0.07 -18.50 7.22
N ASN A 82 -0.73 -18.77 6.09
CA ASN A 82 -0.60 -17.93 4.90
C ASN A 82 -1.07 -16.48 5.12
N THR A 83 -2.00 -16.23 6.06
CA THR A 83 -2.44 -14.86 6.37
C THR A 83 -1.34 -14.00 6.99
N LEU A 84 -0.25 -14.59 7.49
CA LEU A 84 0.89 -13.87 8.08
C LEU A 84 1.68 -13.04 7.06
N ALA A 85 1.44 -13.23 5.76
CA ALA A 85 1.94 -12.33 4.71
C ALA A 85 1.36 -10.90 4.81
N PHE A 86 0.16 -10.76 5.40
CA PHE A 86 -0.61 -9.52 5.44
C PHE A 86 -0.45 -8.86 6.80
N TYR A 87 0.06 -7.63 6.80
CA TYR A 87 0.41 -6.91 8.01
C TYR A 87 -0.83 -6.36 8.75
N PRO A 88 -0.75 -6.19 10.08
CA PRO A 88 -1.94 -6.13 10.94
C PRO A 88 -2.69 -4.80 10.92
N LEU A 89 -2.03 -3.67 10.62
CA LEU A 89 -2.62 -2.36 10.88
C LEU A 89 -3.95 -2.15 10.13
N TYR A 90 -3.98 -2.43 8.83
CA TYR A 90 -5.16 -2.21 8.00
C TYR A 90 -6.35 -3.11 8.42
N PRO A 91 -6.23 -4.46 8.43
CA PRO A 91 -7.38 -5.31 8.75
C PRO A 91 -7.85 -5.17 10.20
N VAL A 92 -6.94 -4.90 11.16
CA VAL A 92 -7.32 -4.65 12.56
C VAL A 92 -8.01 -3.29 12.72
N LEU A 93 -7.61 -2.27 11.95
CA LEU A 93 -8.33 -0.99 11.93
C LEU A 93 -9.75 -1.16 11.37
N VAL A 94 -9.90 -1.89 10.25
CA VAL A 94 -11.22 -2.22 9.67
C VAL A 94 -12.08 -2.98 10.69
N ARG A 95 -11.53 -3.99 11.36
CA ARG A 95 -12.21 -4.75 12.42
C ARG A 95 -12.76 -3.86 13.52
N ASN A 96 -11.92 -3.01 14.10
CA ASN A 96 -12.31 -2.17 15.25
C ASN A 96 -13.34 -1.12 14.85
N LEU A 97 -13.23 -0.53 13.65
CA LEU A 97 -14.23 0.39 13.13
C LEU A 97 -15.56 -0.30 12.85
N ALA A 98 -15.55 -1.51 12.28
CA ALA A 98 -16.76 -2.32 12.08
C ALA A 98 -17.40 -2.71 13.40
N ALA A 99 -16.63 -3.18 14.39
CA ALA A 99 -17.14 -3.51 15.72
C ALA A 99 -17.74 -2.29 16.43
N ALA A 100 -17.13 -1.10 16.29
CA ALA A 100 -17.69 0.13 16.82
C ALA A 100 -19.04 0.48 16.15
N LEU A 101 -19.16 0.30 14.83
CA LEU A 101 -20.42 0.53 14.10
C LEU A 101 -21.49 -0.52 14.43
N GLU A 102 -21.10 -1.76 14.71
CA GLU A 102 -22.00 -2.84 15.12
C GLU A 102 -22.75 -2.50 16.41
N THR A 103 -22.12 -1.75 17.34
CA THR A 103 -22.79 -1.29 18.58
C THR A 103 -24.02 -0.41 18.36
N PHE A 104 -24.19 0.16 17.16
CA PHE A 104 -25.38 0.93 16.79
C PHE A 104 -26.52 0.05 16.23
N ASN A 105 -26.42 -1.28 16.35
CA ASN A 105 -27.43 -2.25 15.89
C ASN A 105 -27.81 -2.07 14.41
N VAL A 106 -26.81 -1.81 13.56
CA VAL A 106 -27.03 -1.71 12.11
C VAL A 106 -27.47 -3.08 11.58
N PRO A 107 -28.57 -3.17 10.80
CA PRO A 107 -29.14 -4.45 10.34
C PRO A 107 -28.36 -5.06 9.15
N ILE A 108 -27.05 -5.23 9.32
CA ILE A 108 -26.09 -5.75 8.32
C ILE A 108 -25.18 -6.75 9.04
N SER A 109 -24.84 -7.88 8.41
CA SER A 109 -23.90 -8.82 9.02
C SER A 109 -22.50 -8.24 9.19
N MET A 110 -21.74 -8.76 10.14
CA MET A 110 -20.35 -8.35 10.36
C MET A 110 -19.47 -8.48 9.10
N HIS A 111 -19.70 -9.49 8.26
CA HIS A 111 -18.99 -9.67 6.99
C HIS A 111 -19.29 -8.57 5.98
N ALA A 112 -20.55 -8.20 5.82
CA ALA A 112 -20.94 -7.10 4.94
C ALA A 112 -20.49 -5.74 5.51
N LEU A 113 -20.60 -5.55 6.83
CA LEU A 113 -20.17 -4.33 7.51
C LEU A 113 -18.66 -4.10 7.40
N THR A 114 -17.85 -5.15 7.57
CA THR A 114 -16.38 -5.05 7.40
C THR A 114 -15.99 -4.66 5.97
N LEU A 115 -16.69 -5.15 4.94
CA LEU A 115 -16.48 -4.71 3.56
C LEU A 115 -16.85 -3.23 3.36
N VAL A 116 -18.01 -2.80 3.85
CA VAL A 116 -18.44 -1.39 3.77
C VAL A 116 -17.41 -0.47 4.45
N VAL A 117 -16.96 -0.83 5.65
CA VAL A 117 -15.95 -0.08 6.40
C VAL A 117 -14.62 -0.04 5.65
N ALA A 118 -14.16 -1.17 5.11
CA ALA A 118 -12.91 -1.24 4.35
C ALA A 118 -12.92 -0.28 3.15
N VAL A 119 -14.02 -0.25 2.39
CA VAL A 119 -14.19 0.61 1.21
C VAL A 119 -14.29 2.08 1.63
N ALA A 120 -15.16 2.41 2.60
CA ALA A 120 -15.34 3.77 3.07
C ALA A 120 -14.04 4.37 3.64
N LEU A 121 -13.33 3.58 4.45
CA LEU A 121 -12.03 3.95 5.01
C LEU A 121 -11.02 4.24 3.90
N ASN A 122 -10.95 3.40 2.86
CA ASN A 122 -10.02 3.59 1.76
C ASN A 122 -10.34 4.80 0.89
N VAL A 123 -11.62 5.10 0.63
CA VAL A 123 -12.03 6.33 -0.06
C VAL A 123 -11.59 7.56 0.72
N TRP A 124 -11.80 7.58 2.04
CA TRP A 124 -11.39 8.70 2.89
C TRP A 124 -9.86 8.85 2.92
N LEU A 125 -9.13 7.76 3.20
CA LEU A 125 -7.66 7.75 3.24
C LEU A 125 -7.05 8.15 1.90
N PHE A 126 -7.65 7.76 0.77
CA PHE A 126 -7.19 8.16 -0.56
C PHE A 126 -7.33 9.67 -0.78
N CYS A 127 -8.44 10.27 -0.37
CA CYS A 127 -8.65 11.71 -0.46
C CYS A 127 -7.60 12.47 0.37
N GLU A 128 -7.32 12.00 1.58
CA GLU A 128 -6.29 12.57 2.42
C GLU A 128 -4.88 12.37 1.82
N ALA A 129 -4.57 11.18 1.31
CA ALA A 129 -3.30 10.91 0.64
C ALA A 129 -3.07 11.85 -0.55
N ALA A 130 -4.09 12.13 -1.36
CA ALA A 130 -4.00 13.11 -2.45
C ALA A 130 -3.65 14.52 -1.95
N ASN A 131 -4.26 14.95 -0.84
CA ASN A 131 -3.92 16.23 -0.20
C ASN A 131 -2.49 16.26 0.33
N TYR A 132 -2.01 15.17 0.92
CA TYR A 132 -0.64 15.07 1.42
C TYR A 132 0.38 15.02 0.28
N LEU A 133 0.08 14.34 -0.83
CA LEU A 133 0.91 14.35 -2.03
C LEU A 133 1.02 15.76 -2.62
N TYR A 134 -0.10 16.47 -2.75
CA TYR A 134 -0.10 17.86 -3.22
C TYR A 134 0.79 18.74 -2.33
N GLN A 135 0.61 18.67 -1.00
CA GLN A 135 1.40 19.45 -0.05
C GLN A 135 2.88 19.10 -0.07
N LEU A 136 3.21 17.81 -0.18
CA LEU A 136 4.58 17.32 -0.31
C LEU A 136 5.23 17.84 -1.58
N THR A 137 4.54 17.74 -2.71
CA THR A 137 5.02 18.22 -4.00
C THR A 137 5.26 19.73 -3.96
N GLN A 138 4.31 20.51 -3.43
CA GLN A 138 4.47 21.96 -3.28
C GLN A 138 5.64 22.30 -2.35
N ARG A 139 5.84 21.52 -1.29
CA ARG A 139 6.91 21.77 -0.32
C ARG A 139 8.31 21.48 -0.89
N VAL A 140 8.42 20.49 -1.78
CA VAL A 140 9.67 20.07 -2.42
C VAL A 140 10.02 20.98 -3.60
N PHE A 141 9.08 21.21 -4.52
CA PHE A 141 9.34 21.91 -5.79
C PHE A 141 8.89 23.37 -5.82
N ASN A 142 7.99 23.78 -4.92
CA ASN A 142 7.37 25.11 -4.92
C ASN A 142 6.68 25.48 -6.25
N ASP A 143 6.10 24.49 -6.93
CA ASP A 143 5.40 24.65 -8.21
C ASP A 143 3.94 24.16 -8.07
N LEU A 144 3.00 25.09 -8.24
CA LEU A 144 1.57 24.83 -8.13
C LEU A 144 1.05 23.93 -9.26
N HIS A 145 1.60 24.07 -10.47
CA HIS A 145 1.21 23.25 -11.62
C HIS A 145 1.69 21.81 -11.43
N LYS A 146 2.96 21.62 -11.05
CA LYS A 146 3.48 20.28 -10.74
C LYS A 146 2.72 19.63 -9.59
N SER A 147 2.38 20.39 -8.55
CA SER A 147 1.62 19.89 -7.39
C SER A 147 0.20 19.45 -7.78
N TRP A 148 -0.48 20.23 -8.61
CA TRP A 148 -1.80 19.88 -9.14
C TRP A 148 -1.73 18.65 -10.05
N ASN A 149 -0.79 18.62 -11.00
CA ASN A 149 -0.63 17.52 -11.93
C ASN A 149 -0.24 16.21 -11.24
N ALA A 150 0.60 16.25 -10.19
CA ALA A 150 0.92 15.07 -9.40
C ALA A 150 -0.33 14.50 -8.71
N ALA A 151 -1.16 15.37 -8.11
CA ALA A 151 -2.43 14.95 -7.51
C ALA A 151 -3.42 14.40 -8.55
N LEU A 152 -3.48 15.00 -9.74
CA LEU A 152 -4.32 14.53 -10.84
C LEU A 152 -3.93 13.13 -11.32
N VAL A 153 -2.64 12.89 -11.58
CA VAL A 153 -2.15 11.57 -11.98
C VAL A 153 -2.36 10.55 -10.86
N PHE A 154 -2.18 10.95 -9.60
CA PHE A 154 -2.49 10.10 -8.44
C PHE A 154 -3.96 9.65 -8.42
N CYS A 155 -4.90 10.57 -8.71
CA CYS A 155 -6.34 10.28 -8.72
C CYS A 155 -6.74 9.23 -9.77
N PHE A 156 -6.02 9.15 -10.89
CA PHE A 156 -6.28 8.24 -12.00
C PHE A 156 -5.10 7.31 -12.29
N ASN A 157 -4.34 6.93 -11.25
CA ASN A 157 -3.16 6.09 -11.41
C ASN A 157 -3.53 4.68 -11.92
N PRO A 158 -2.61 3.95 -12.58
CA PRO A 158 -2.90 2.64 -13.19
C PRO A 158 -3.27 1.54 -12.17
N ALA A 159 -2.95 1.71 -10.89
CA ALA A 159 -3.29 0.80 -9.80
C ALA A 159 -4.52 1.28 -9.01
N SER A 160 -5.33 2.17 -9.56
CA SER A 160 -6.38 2.88 -8.82
C SER A 160 -7.37 1.98 -8.11
N ILE A 161 -7.70 0.80 -8.65
CA ILE A 161 -8.66 -0.11 -7.99
C ILE A 161 -8.20 -0.56 -6.59
N PHE A 162 -6.91 -0.76 -6.37
CA PHE A 162 -6.35 -1.16 -5.07
C PHE A 162 -6.46 -0.06 -4.00
N PHE A 163 -6.66 1.19 -4.41
CA PHE A 163 -6.93 2.30 -3.50
C PHE A 163 -8.42 2.42 -3.10
N SER A 164 -9.28 1.56 -3.64
CA SER A 164 -10.72 1.52 -3.39
C SER A 164 -11.21 0.17 -2.88
N ALA A 165 -10.57 -0.92 -3.33
CA ALA A 165 -10.80 -2.27 -2.85
C ALA A 165 -10.41 -2.44 -1.37
N ALA A 166 -10.74 -3.56 -0.74
CA ALA A 166 -10.40 -3.87 0.66
C ALA A 166 -8.90 -4.17 0.85
N TYR A 167 -8.07 -3.18 0.56
CA TYR A 167 -6.62 -3.27 0.39
C TYR A 167 -5.88 -2.25 1.24
N SER A 168 -4.63 -2.51 1.60
CA SER A 168 -3.86 -1.67 2.52
C SER A 168 -3.18 -0.46 1.86
N GLU A 169 -3.24 -0.36 0.53
CA GLU A 169 -2.56 0.62 -0.33
C GLU A 169 -2.89 2.06 0.05
N SER A 170 -4.17 2.39 0.26
CA SER A 170 -4.60 3.74 0.64
C SER A 170 -4.07 4.15 2.00
N LEU A 171 -4.12 3.26 3.00
CA LEU A 171 -3.57 3.51 4.34
C LEU A 171 -2.05 3.68 4.30
N PHE A 172 -1.36 2.80 3.58
CA PHE A 172 0.09 2.85 3.44
C PHE A 172 0.54 4.16 2.77
N THR A 173 -0.14 4.55 1.70
CA THR A 173 0.17 5.78 0.94
C THR A 173 -0.07 7.03 1.78
N TYR A 174 -1.21 7.08 2.48
CA TYR A 174 -1.54 8.14 3.43
C TYR A 174 -0.44 8.31 4.49
N ALA A 175 -0.06 7.21 5.16
CA ALA A 175 0.99 7.23 6.18
C ALA A 175 2.36 7.63 5.61
N SER A 176 2.72 7.09 4.44
CA SER A 176 4.00 7.35 3.78
C SER A 176 4.16 8.81 3.38
N PHE A 177 3.11 9.42 2.79
CA PHE A 177 3.16 10.82 2.41
C PHE A 177 3.18 11.77 3.61
N ILE A 178 2.51 11.44 4.71
CA ILE A 178 2.65 12.18 5.97
C ILE A 178 4.09 12.12 6.47
N LEU A 179 4.66 10.91 6.57
CA LEU A 179 6.03 10.72 7.04
C LEU A 179 7.01 11.57 6.22
N MET A 180 6.95 11.41 4.89
CA MET A 180 7.77 12.17 3.95
C MET A 180 7.60 13.68 4.12
N LEU A 181 6.37 14.17 4.24
CA LEU A 181 6.08 15.59 4.38
C LEU A 181 6.62 16.17 5.68
N GLU A 182 6.45 15.47 6.79
CA GLU A 182 6.95 15.92 8.09
C GLU A 182 8.48 15.91 8.14
N CYS A 183 9.14 14.96 7.47
CA CYS A 183 10.59 14.95 7.29
C CYS A 183 11.10 16.15 6.49
N VAL A 184 10.41 16.54 5.40
CA VAL A 184 10.79 17.69 4.56
C VAL A 184 10.43 19.03 5.21
N ARG A 185 9.36 19.10 5.99
CA ARG A 185 8.87 20.33 6.62
C ARG A 185 9.80 20.87 7.70
N ALA A 186 10.56 20.01 8.37
CA ALA A 186 11.43 20.38 9.48
C ALA A 186 12.37 21.53 9.11
N LYS A 187 12.17 22.69 9.75
CA LYS A 187 13.09 23.84 9.65
C LYS A 187 14.07 23.83 10.82
N GLN A 188 13.54 23.92 12.05
CA GLN A 188 14.35 23.93 13.27
C GLN A 188 14.17 22.68 14.13
N GLN A 189 12.97 22.08 14.15
CA GLN A 189 12.67 20.88 14.93
C GLN A 189 11.78 19.93 14.11
N PHE A 190 11.98 18.63 14.33
CA PHE A 190 11.14 17.58 13.77
C PHE A 190 9.91 17.35 14.67
N ASN A 191 8.75 17.13 14.05
CA ASN A 191 7.56 16.70 14.77
C ASN A 191 7.68 15.20 15.10
N PHE A 192 8.32 14.92 16.23
CA PHE A 192 8.55 13.56 16.74
C PHE A 192 7.29 12.70 16.71
N MET A 193 6.17 13.21 17.25
CA MET A 193 4.94 12.43 17.37
C MET A 193 4.39 12.01 16.01
N ARG A 194 4.35 12.95 15.06
CA ARG A 194 3.84 12.66 13.70
C ARG A 194 4.76 11.72 12.93
N ILE A 195 6.08 11.89 13.05
CA ILE A 195 7.06 10.99 12.41
C ILE A 195 6.96 9.58 13.01
N CYS A 196 6.93 9.46 14.34
CA CYS A 196 6.79 8.19 15.03
C CYS A 196 5.49 7.47 14.64
N ALA A 197 4.36 8.19 14.67
CA ALA A 197 3.05 7.63 14.32
C ALA A 197 2.96 7.20 12.85
N SER A 198 3.43 8.05 11.92
CA SER A 198 3.41 7.73 10.49
C SER A 198 4.39 6.61 10.11
N LEU A 199 5.58 6.56 10.73
CA LEU A 199 6.54 5.48 10.54
C LEU A 199 6.01 4.15 11.10
N THR A 200 5.41 4.18 12.29
CA THR A 200 4.70 3.02 12.86
C THR A 200 3.63 2.54 11.90
N ALA A 201 2.82 3.46 11.36
CA ALA A 201 1.78 3.12 10.41
C ALA A 201 2.34 2.50 9.12
N CYS A 202 3.45 3.01 8.58
CA CYS A 202 4.10 2.42 7.40
C CYS A 202 4.55 0.98 7.68
N ILE A 203 5.32 0.77 8.75
CA ILE A 203 5.92 -0.52 9.10
C ILE A 203 4.87 -1.56 9.48
N MET A 204 3.78 -1.14 10.15
CA MET A 204 2.71 -2.04 10.58
C MET A 204 1.64 -2.30 9.49
N CYS A 205 1.69 -1.57 8.38
CA CYS A 205 0.73 -1.70 7.29
C CYS A 205 1.24 -2.62 6.17
N ARG A 206 2.55 -2.59 5.87
CA ARG A 206 3.18 -3.40 4.82
C ARG A 206 4.65 -3.66 5.11
N SER A 207 5.20 -4.74 4.56
CA SER A 207 6.62 -5.12 4.68
C SER A 207 7.58 -4.08 4.10
N ASN A 208 7.24 -3.49 2.95
CA ASN A 208 8.02 -2.42 2.34
C ASN A 208 8.00 -1.10 3.15
N GLY A 209 7.18 -1.01 4.20
CA GLY A 209 7.19 0.11 5.13
C GLY A 209 8.50 0.28 5.91
N LEU A 210 9.29 -0.80 6.06
CA LEU A 210 10.64 -0.71 6.63
C LEU A 210 11.58 0.18 5.81
N ILE A 211 11.39 0.23 4.49
CA ILE A 211 12.21 1.05 3.59
C ILE A 211 11.93 2.55 3.83
N ALA A 212 10.73 2.90 4.29
CA ALA A 212 10.36 4.27 4.63
C ALA A 212 11.18 4.84 5.80
N LEU A 213 11.86 4.00 6.59
CA LEU A 213 12.84 4.42 7.61
C LEU A 213 13.96 5.29 7.02
N GLY A 214 14.30 5.11 5.75
CA GLY A 214 15.32 5.91 5.07
C GLY A 214 15.02 7.41 5.08
N PHE A 215 13.76 7.83 5.07
CA PHE A 215 13.37 9.25 5.07
C PHE A 215 13.74 9.98 6.37
N PRO A 216 13.26 9.56 7.56
CA PRO A 216 13.63 10.23 8.80
C PRO A 216 15.15 10.17 9.03
N LEU A 217 15.82 9.05 8.72
CA LEU A 217 17.27 8.95 8.83
C LEU A 217 18.01 9.97 7.94
N TYR A 218 17.65 10.02 6.66
CA TYR A 218 18.28 10.94 5.70
C TYR A 218 18.03 12.41 6.08
N PHE A 219 16.77 12.79 6.30
CA PHE A 219 16.44 14.19 6.59
C PHE A 219 16.98 14.64 7.94
N PHE A 220 17.06 13.75 8.93
CA PHE A 220 17.69 14.04 10.21
C PHE A 220 19.21 14.23 10.09
N ALA A 221 19.89 13.31 9.39
CA ALA A 221 21.33 13.44 9.12
C ALA A 221 21.62 14.74 8.36
N ARG A 222 20.83 15.04 7.32
CA ARG A 222 20.88 16.29 6.58
C ARG A 222 20.70 17.52 7.47
N HIS A 223 19.74 17.49 8.41
CA HIS A 223 19.52 18.59 9.35
C HIS A 223 20.75 18.82 10.25
N ILE A 224 21.31 17.75 10.81
CA ILE A 224 22.50 17.81 11.67
C ILE A 224 23.71 18.37 10.91
N LEU A 225 23.94 17.93 9.67
CA LEU A 225 25.10 18.35 8.88
C LEU A 225 25.00 19.82 8.42
N LEU A 226 23.78 20.32 8.21
CA LEU A 226 23.55 21.67 7.70
C LEU A 226 23.35 22.72 8.80
N THR A 227 23.00 22.33 10.03
CA THR A 227 22.67 23.27 11.12
C THR A 227 23.58 23.08 12.34
N ALA A 228 24.23 24.16 12.79
CA ALA A 228 24.92 24.20 14.08
C ALA A 228 23.88 24.50 15.18
N ASN A 229 23.22 23.48 15.72
CA ASN A 229 22.12 23.64 16.67
C ASN A 229 22.55 23.29 18.11
N VAL A 230 22.26 24.19 19.05
CA VAL A 230 22.56 24.04 20.49
C VAL A 230 21.74 22.91 21.13
N LYS A 231 20.57 22.55 20.58
CA LYS A 231 19.69 21.49 21.13
C LYS A 231 19.90 20.10 20.50
N ARG A 232 21.09 19.82 19.95
CA ARG A 232 21.38 18.61 19.19
C ARG A 232 21.07 17.30 19.94
N CYS A 233 21.45 17.18 21.22
CA CYS A 233 21.20 15.97 22.00
C CYS A 233 19.71 15.65 22.14
N GLN A 234 18.87 16.64 22.45
CA GLN A 234 17.42 16.44 22.58
C GLN A 234 16.80 15.97 21.26
N GLN A 235 17.26 16.51 20.13
CA GLN A 235 16.78 16.10 18.81
C GLN A 235 17.21 14.69 18.44
N VAL A 236 18.44 14.29 18.81
CA VAL A 236 18.94 12.91 18.65
C VAL A 236 18.09 11.94 19.45
N ILE A 237 17.80 12.23 20.72
CA ILE A 237 16.94 11.38 21.56
C ILE A 237 15.55 11.25 20.94
N LYS A 238 14.93 12.36 20.55
CA LYS A 238 13.61 12.34 19.88
C LYS A 238 13.64 11.51 18.61
N MET A 239 14.65 11.67 17.74
CA MET A 239 14.73 10.89 16.50
C MET A 239 15.00 9.41 16.77
N ALA A 240 15.86 9.08 17.74
CA ALA A 240 16.09 7.70 18.16
C ALA A 240 14.80 7.04 18.63
N LEU A 241 14.03 7.71 19.50
CA LEU A 241 12.71 7.24 19.90
C LEU A 241 11.75 7.11 18.71
N ALA A 242 11.83 8.00 17.72
CA ALA A 242 10.92 8.00 16.57
C ALA A 242 11.11 6.76 15.69
N VAL A 243 12.30 6.17 15.75
CA VAL A 243 12.69 4.96 15.02
C VAL A 243 12.49 3.71 15.89
N LEU A 244 12.94 3.75 17.15
CA LEU A 244 12.92 2.59 18.04
C LEU A 244 11.50 2.17 18.45
N ILE A 245 10.58 3.13 18.64
CA ILE A 245 9.18 2.81 19.00
C ILE A 245 8.48 2.00 17.88
N PRO A 246 8.46 2.45 16.60
CA PRO A 246 7.91 1.65 15.50
C PRO A 246 8.49 0.24 15.41
N LEU A 247 9.82 0.12 15.57
CA LEU A 247 10.50 -1.17 15.53
C LEU A 247 10.08 -2.05 16.71
N ALA A 248 9.99 -1.51 17.93
CA ALA A 248 9.53 -2.24 19.10
C ALA A 248 8.09 -2.76 18.92
N ILE A 249 7.20 -1.95 18.34
CA ILE A 249 5.82 -2.35 18.02
C ILE A 249 5.80 -3.51 17.00
N LEU A 250 6.61 -3.42 15.95
CA LEU A 250 6.75 -4.51 14.97
C LEU A 250 7.27 -5.81 15.62
N HIS A 251 8.28 -5.71 16.49
CA HIS A 251 8.81 -6.86 17.21
C HIS A 251 7.78 -7.45 18.18
N ALA A 252 7.00 -6.62 18.87
CA ALA A 252 5.92 -7.09 19.74
C ALA A 252 4.84 -7.85 18.95
N TYR A 253 4.50 -7.38 17.74
CA TYR A 253 3.60 -8.10 16.83
C TYR A 253 4.19 -9.45 16.40
N TYR A 254 5.45 -9.50 15.98
CA TYR A 254 6.08 -10.76 15.60
C TYR A 254 6.21 -11.73 16.78
N PHE A 255 6.48 -11.21 17.98
CA PHE A 255 6.47 -12.02 19.18
C PHE A 255 5.07 -12.61 19.44
N TYR A 256 4.00 -11.83 19.26
CA TYR A 256 2.63 -12.34 19.34
C TYR A 256 2.35 -13.46 18.32
N ILE A 257 2.77 -13.29 17.06
CA ILE A 257 2.63 -14.32 16.02
C ILE A 257 3.44 -15.58 16.36
N TYR A 258 4.67 -15.41 16.83
CA TYR A 258 5.49 -16.52 17.31
C TYR A 258 4.80 -17.28 18.44
N ARG A 259 4.19 -16.58 19.40
CA ARG A 259 3.40 -17.24 20.45
C ARG A 259 2.25 -18.05 19.88
N LEU A 260 1.58 -17.50 18.87
CA LEU A 260 0.36 -18.06 18.30
C LEU A 260 0.60 -19.35 17.50
N TYR A 261 1.76 -19.46 16.82
CA TYR A 261 2.08 -20.60 15.95
C TYR A 261 3.15 -21.53 16.51
N CYS A 262 4.16 -21.01 17.22
CA CYS A 262 5.34 -21.78 17.59
C CYS A 262 5.32 -22.34 19.02
N MET A 263 4.47 -21.82 19.92
CA MET A 263 4.41 -22.33 21.29
C MET A 263 3.37 -23.46 21.44
N PRO A 264 3.78 -24.66 21.90
CA PRO A 264 2.89 -25.83 21.96
C PRO A 264 1.76 -25.71 22.99
N GLY A 265 1.91 -24.84 24.01
CA GLY A 265 0.90 -24.63 25.05
C GLY A 265 -0.26 -23.72 24.63
N ILE A 266 -0.19 -23.07 23.47
CA ILE A 266 -1.23 -22.13 23.02
C ILE A 266 -2.27 -22.86 22.18
N LYS A 267 -3.53 -22.83 22.63
CA LYS A 267 -4.69 -23.34 21.89
C LYS A 267 -5.62 -22.19 21.53
N VAL A 268 -6.12 -22.19 20.30
CA VAL A 268 -7.05 -21.17 19.78
C VAL A 268 -8.34 -21.85 19.35
N LYS A 269 -9.48 -21.29 19.76
CA LYS A 269 -10.80 -21.73 19.29
C LYS A 269 -11.09 -21.07 17.95
N HIS A 270 -11.47 -21.87 16.95
CA HIS A 270 -11.79 -21.40 15.60
C HIS A 270 -13.25 -21.71 15.25
N PRO A 271 -13.95 -20.83 14.53
CA PRO A 271 -15.29 -21.12 13.99
C PRO A 271 -15.29 -22.34 13.06
N GLN A 272 -16.43 -23.03 12.95
CA GLN A 272 -16.54 -24.27 12.17
C GLN A 272 -16.22 -24.05 10.68
N GLN A 273 -16.65 -22.95 10.07
CA GLN A 273 -16.31 -22.65 8.68
C GLN A 273 -14.80 -22.45 8.46
N VAL A 274 -14.08 -21.89 9.45
CA VAL A 274 -12.63 -21.71 9.38
C VAL A 274 -11.91 -23.06 9.45
N LEU A 275 -12.40 -23.97 10.29
CA LEU A 275 -11.89 -25.34 10.43
C LEU A 275 -12.13 -26.16 9.16
N HIS A 276 -13.33 -26.09 8.58
CA HIS A 276 -13.68 -26.79 7.34
C HIS A 276 -12.76 -26.35 6.19
N TYR A 277 -12.64 -25.04 5.98
CA TYR A 277 -11.80 -24.50 4.91
C TYR A 277 -10.31 -24.81 5.11
N ALA A 278 -9.81 -24.83 6.36
CA ALA A 278 -8.45 -25.30 6.64
C ALA A 278 -8.25 -26.77 6.28
N SER A 279 -9.24 -27.63 6.54
CA SER A 279 -9.16 -29.05 6.19
C SER A 279 -9.21 -29.26 4.67
N GLU A 280 -10.02 -28.47 3.95
CA GLU A 280 -10.15 -28.54 2.50
C GLU A 280 -8.87 -28.09 1.78
N ARG A 281 -8.22 -27.04 2.30
CA ARG A 281 -7.03 -26.41 1.71
C ARG A 281 -5.70 -26.90 2.30
N ASP A 282 -5.75 -27.82 3.25
CA ASP A 282 -4.60 -28.27 4.05
C ASP A 282 -3.80 -27.09 4.66
N TYR A 283 -4.51 -26.12 5.24
CA TYR A 283 -3.89 -24.95 5.86
C TYR A 283 -3.53 -25.19 7.32
N LEU A 284 -2.33 -24.74 7.69
CA LEU A 284 -1.91 -24.72 9.08
C LEU A 284 -2.69 -23.66 9.87
N LEU A 285 -3.36 -24.12 10.93
CA LEU A 285 -4.14 -23.29 11.84
C LEU A 285 -3.30 -22.77 13.01
N ALA A 286 -3.57 -21.53 13.42
CA ALA A 286 -3.08 -20.95 14.66
C ALA A 286 -3.43 -21.82 15.89
N GLY A 287 -2.50 -21.96 16.83
CA GLY A 287 -2.68 -22.73 18.06
C GLY A 287 -2.51 -24.25 17.92
N ARG A 288 -1.91 -24.74 16.82
CA ARG A 288 -1.53 -26.17 16.65
C ARG A 288 -0.06 -26.47 16.98
N GLY A 289 0.71 -25.48 17.45
CA GLY A 289 2.12 -25.62 17.83
C GLY A 289 3.06 -25.76 16.61
N PRO A 290 4.37 -26.00 16.83
CA PRO A 290 5.39 -25.93 15.78
C PRO A 290 5.34 -27.08 14.76
N LYS A 291 4.38 -28.01 14.88
CA LYS A 291 4.26 -29.24 14.07
C LYS A 291 3.87 -29.00 12.59
N GLY A 292 4.11 -27.81 12.04
CA GLY A 292 3.85 -27.50 10.63
C GLY A 292 4.68 -26.36 10.03
N SER A 293 5.59 -25.73 10.79
CA SER A 293 6.22 -24.47 10.40
C SER A 293 7.72 -24.42 10.70
N PRO A 294 8.60 -24.64 9.70
CA PRO A 294 10.06 -24.56 9.85
C PRO A 294 10.57 -23.23 10.41
N TRP A 295 9.88 -22.11 10.13
CA TRP A 295 10.29 -20.79 10.58
C TRP A 295 10.29 -20.61 12.10
N CYS A 296 9.59 -21.48 12.85
CA CYS A 296 9.65 -21.50 14.31
C CYS A 296 11.03 -21.87 14.86
N GLN A 297 11.88 -22.52 14.06
CA GLN A 297 13.22 -22.96 14.44
C GLN A 297 14.34 -22.01 13.95
N TYR A 298 14.00 -20.94 13.23
CA TYR A 298 14.99 -19.99 12.73
C TYR A 298 15.56 -19.14 13.87
N THR A 299 16.83 -18.72 13.74
CA THR A 299 17.51 -17.84 14.72
C THR A 299 16.70 -16.58 15.02
N LEU A 300 16.09 -16.00 13.98
CA LEU A 300 15.09 -14.95 14.09
C LEU A 300 13.80 -15.50 13.45
N PRO A 301 12.80 -15.91 14.26
CA PRO A 301 11.62 -16.61 13.77
C PRO A 301 10.60 -15.63 13.18
N PHE A 302 11.00 -14.90 12.13
CA PHE A 302 10.12 -14.02 11.38
C PHE A 302 9.44 -14.79 10.24
N PRO A 303 8.11 -14.88 10.23
CA PRO A 303 7.39 -15.75 9.28
C PRO A 303 7.38 -15.19 7.86
N TYR A 304 7.54 -13.87 7.67
CA TYR A 304 7.25 -13.21 6.39
C TYR A 304 7.99 -13.83 5.19
N SER A 305 9.32 -13.97 5.25
CA SER A 305 10.11 -14.52 4.16
C SER A 305 9.78 -15.99 3.88
N TYR A 306 9.53 -16.78 4.93
CA TYR A 306 9.10 -18.16 4.78
C TYR A 306 7.73 -18.22 4.11
N VAL A 307 6.74 -17.49 4.62
CA VAL A 307 5.37 -17.50 4.11
C VAL A 307 5.31 -17.02 2.65
N GLN A 308 6.05 -15.97 2.30
CA GLN A 308 6.16 -15.49 0.92
C GLN A 308 6.78 -16.53 -0.02
N SER A 309 7.82 -17.24 0.41
CA SER A 309 8.44 -18.30 -0.40
C SER A 309 7.57 -19.56 -0.48
N THR A 310 6.93 -19.99 0.61
CA THR A 310 6.22 -21.27 0.67
C THR A 310 4.86 -21.21 -0.01
N TYR A 311 4.11 -20.12 0.19
CA TYR A 311 2.74 -20.01 -0.34
C TYR A 311 2.66 -19.29 -1.69
N TRP A 312 3.67 -18.49 -2.04
CA TRP A 312 3.68 -17.71 -3.28
C TRP A 312 4.94 -17.91 -4.13
N ASP A 313 5.95 -18.68 -3.70
CA ASP A 313 7.22 -18.85 -4.42
C ASP A 313 7.96 -17.53 -4.74
N VAL A 314 7.83 -16.55 -3.85
CA VAL A 314 8.55 -15.27 -3.96
C VAL A 314 10.03 -15.48 -3.66
N GLY A 315 10.89 -14.97 -4.53
CA GLY A 315 12.35 -15.05 -4.38
C GLY A 315 13.08 -14.43 -5.55
N PHE A 316 14.42 -14.34 -5.44
CA PHE A 316 15.26 -13.78 -6.49
C PHE A 316 15.05 -14.50 -7.83
N LEU A 317 14.55 -13.78 -8.83
CA LEU A 317 14.27 -14.23 -10.19
C LEU A 317 13.37 -15.48 -10.34
N ARG A 318 12.73 -15.95 -9.27
CA ARG A 318 11.88 -17.17 -9.33
C ARG A 318 10.66 -17.02 -10.23
N TYR A 319 10.18 -15.79 -10.38
CA TYR A 319 9.02 -15.46 -11.20
C TYR A 319 9.30 -15.40 -12.71
N TYR A 320 10.57 -15.47 -13.14
CA TYR A 320 10.97 -15.34 -14.55
C TYR A 320 10.74 -16.64 -15.31
N GLN A 321 9.47 -16.89 -15.63
CA GLN A 321 9.01 -18.06 -16.39
C GLN A 321 8.24 -17.61 -17.63
N TRP A 322 8.35 -18.33 -18.74
CA TRP A 322 7.65 -18.01 -20.00
C TRP A 322 6.15 -17.83 -19.84
N LYS A 323 5.51 -18.64 -18.97
CA LYS A 323 4.08 -18.55 -18.65
C LYS A 323 3.65 -17.21 -18.04
N GLN A 324 4.59 -16.46 -17.46
CA GLN A 324 4.32 -15.17 -16.82
C GLN A 324 4.46 -13.98 -17.79
N LEU A 325 4.76 -14.21 -19.06
CA LEU A 325 4.94 -13.14 -20.05
C LEU A 325 3.78 -12.11 -20.06
N PRO A 326 2.49 -12.50 -19.97
CA PRO A 326 1.40 -11.53 -19.87
C PRO A 326 1.52 -10.59 -18.66
N ASN A 327 1.96 -11.11 -17.51
CA ASN A 327 2.17 -10.34 -16.29
C ASN A 327 3.35 -9.37 -16.42
N PHE A 328 4.41 -9.77 -17.12
CA PHE A 328 5.51 -8.85 -17.47
C PHE A 328 5.02 -7.71 -18.36
N LEU A 329 4.20 -8.00 -19.39
CA LEU A 329 3.64 -6.97 -20.26
C LEU A 329 2.76 -5.98 -19.49
N LEU A 330 1.98 -6.44 -18.52
CA LEU A 330 1.15 -5.57 -17.67
C LEU A 330 1.99 -4.63 -16.81
N ALA A 331 3.10 -5.11 -16.25
CA ALA A 331 3.97 -4.33 -15.36
C ALA A 331 5.00 -3.46 -16.10
N LEU A 332 5.32 -3.80 -17.36
CA LEU A 332 6.38 -3.19 -18.15
C LEU A 332 6.28 -1.65 -18.24
N PRO A 333 5.10 -1.03 -18.52
CA PRO A 333 5.02 0.42 -18.63
C PRO A 333 5.45 1.15 -17.35
N MET A 334 5.04 0.66 -16.18
CA MET A 334 5.44 1.25 -14.90
C MET A 334 6.93 1.08 -14.65
N LEU A 335 7.46 -0.13 -14.84
CA LEU A 335 8.87 -0.44 -14.56
C LEU A 335 9.81 0.34 -15.48
N VAL A 336 9.53 0.40 -16.78
CA VAL A 336 10.32 1.15 -17.74
C VAL A 336 10.26 2.65 -17.45
N PHE A 337 9.07 3.19 -17.18
CA PHE A 337 8.91 4.61 -16.84
C PHE A 337 9.72 4.97 -15.59
N MET A 338 9.60 4.18 -14.52
CA MET A 338 10.31 4.41 -13.26
C MET A 338 11.82 4.27 -13.43
N GLN A 339 12.29 3.20 -14.07
CA GLN A 339 13.70 2.95 -14.26
C GLN A 339 14.34 4.05 -15.12
N TRP A 340 13.70 4.41 -16.24
CA TRP A 340 14.19 5.45 -17.15
C TRP A 340 14.36 6.79 -16.44
N HIS A 341 13.32 7.29 -15.77
CA HIS A 341 13.37 8.61 -15.14
C HIS A 341 14.25 8.65 -13.90
N CYS A 342 14.33 7.57 -13.13
CA CYS A 342 15.30 7.47 -12.03
C CYS A 342 16.74 7.49 -12.55
N CYS A 343 17.05 6.72 -13.60
CA CYS A 343 18.38 6.71 -14.22
C CYS A 343 18.73 8.07 -14.82
N ASP A 344 17.82 8.70 -15.56
CA ASP A 344 18.02 10.02 -16.16
C ASP A 344 18.31 11.09 -15.09
N TYR A 345 17.53 11.11 -14.00
CA TYR A 345 17.76 12.01 -12.87
C TYR A 345 19.14 11.80 -12.24
N LEU A 346 19.52 10.55 -11.98
CA LEU A 346 20.80 10.21 -11.35
C LEU A 346 21.98 10.52 -12.28
N TRP A 347 21.82 10.26 -13.57
CA TRP A 347 22.81 10.58 -14.60
C TRP A 347 23.02 12.10 -14.72
N PHE A 348 21.93 12.87 -14.77
CA PHE A 348 21.98 14.32 -14.77
C PHE A 348 22.68 14.86 -13.52
N LEU A 349 22.36 14.31 -12.34
CA LEU A 349 23.01 14.68 -11.09
C LEU A 349 24.51 14.39 -11.14
N ALA A 350 24.92 13.21 -11.60
CA ALA A 350 26.31 12.79 -11.64
C ALA A 350 27.15 13.54 -12.68
N THR A 351 26.57 13.89 -13.84
CA THR A 351 27.31 14.48 -14.96
C THR A 351 27.22 15.99 -15.06
N LYS A 352 26.13 16.60 -14.57
CA LYS A 352 25.91 18.05 -14.69
C LYS A 352 26.03 18.78 -13.36
N ILE A 353 25.50 18.22 -12.28
CA ILE A 353 25.48 18.91 -10.98
C ILE A 353 26.75 18.61 -10.19
N TRP A 354 27.06 17.34 -9.94
CA TRP A 354 28.16 16.92 -9.06
C TRP A 354 29.54 17.48 -9.48
N PRO A 355 29.90 17.55 -10.78
CA PRO A 355 31.18 18.12 -11.20
C PRO A 355 31.30 19.62 -10.94
N GLN A 356 30.19 20.32 -10.77
CA GLN A 356 30.15 21.77 -10.48
C GLN A 356 30.11 22.07 -8.97
N VAL A 357 30.10 21.03 -8.13
CA VAL A 357 30.00 21.18 -6.67
C VAL A 357 31.33 21.66 -6.10
N VAL A 358 31.36 22.91 -5.65
CA VAL A 358 32.51 23.47 -4.94
C VAL A 358 32.49 23.06 -3.47
N SER A 359 31.30 22.91 -2.89
CA SER A 359 31.12 22.50 -1.50
C SER A 359 30.16 21.33 -1.36
N TRP A 360 30.56 20.27 -0.65
CA TRP A 360 29.71 19.12 -0.33
C TRP A 360 28.35 19.49 0.30
N ARG A 361 28.22 20.67 0.93
CA ARG A 361 26.95 21.15 1.50
C ARG A 361 25.96 21.65 0.45
N GLU A 362 26.38 22.03 -0.75
CA GLU A 362 25.52 22.58 -1.80
C GLU A 362 24.50 21.55 -2.32
N PRO A 363 24.89 20.33 -2.73
CA PRO A 363 23.95 19.27 -3.10
C PRO A 363 22.97 18.95 -1.98
N LEU A 364 23.45 18.88 -0.74
CA LEU A 364 22.59 18.64 0.42
C LEU A 364 21.54 19.74 0.59
N LYS A 365 21.85 21.00 0.26
CA LYS A 365 20.88 22.11 0.35
C LYS A 365 19.89 22.10 -0.80
N SER A 366 20.36 21.90 -2.04
CA SER A 366 19.57 22.05 -3.26
C SER A 366 18.74 20.81 -3.62
N GLN A 367 19.28 19.60 -3.45
CA GLN A 367 18.70 18.35 -3.97
C GLN A 367 17.78 17.67 -2.95
N LYS A 368 16.65 18.30 -2.62
CA LYS A 368 15.65 17.74 -1.68
C LYS A 368 14.91 16.52 -2.22
N SER A 369 14.84 16.35 -3.54
CA SER A 369 14.19 15.23 -4.24
C SER A 369 15.04 13.96 -4.27
N LEU A 370 16.36 14.05 -4.07
CA LEU A 370 17.28 12.90 -4.16
C LEU A 370 16.86 11.68 -3.32
N PRO A 371 16.55 11.79 -2.00
CA PRO A 371 16.17 10.60 -1.22
C PRO A 371 14.91 9.91 -1.75
N PHE A 372 13.99 10.66 -2.36
CA PHE A 372 12.79 10.09 -2.97
C PHE A 372 13.13 9.32 -4.24
N VAL A 373 14.01 9.86 -5.09
CA VAL A 373 14.47 9.20 -6.32
C VAL A 373 15.22 7.91 -5.99
N LEU A 374 16.12 7.95 -5.01
CA LEU A 374 16.85 6.76 -4.54
C LEU A 374 15.88 5.69 -3.99
N HIS A 375 14.88 6.11 -3.21
CA HIS A 375 13.83 5.22 -2.71
C HIS A 375 13.03 4.59 -3.87
N GLY A 376 12.60 5.40 -4.86
CA GLY A 376 11.88 4.91 -6.04
C GLY A 376 12.71 3.95 -6.89
N ALA A 377 13.98 4.26 -7.13
CA ALA A 377 14.91 3.41 -7.88
C ALA A 377 15.14 2.07 -7.15
N PHE A 378 15.38 2.11 -5.84
CA PHE A 378 15.54 0.90 -5.03
C PHE A 378 14.30 0.01 -5.06
N LEU A 379 13.10 0.60 -4.88
CA LEU A 379 11.85 -0.16 -4.99
C LEU A 379 11.64 -0.76 -6.37
N THR A 380 11.98 -0.04 -7.43
CA THR A 380 11.87 -0.52 -8.82
C THR A 380 12.78 -1.72 -9.04
N LEU A 381 14.01 -1.67 -8.54
CA LEU A 381 14.96 -2.77 -8.58
C LEU A 381 14.46 -3.99 -7.79
N VAL A 382 13.93 -3.78 -6.58
CA VAL A 382 13.34 -4.86 -5.77
C VAL A 382 12.14 -5.49 -6.47
N CYS A 383 11.27 -4.68 -7.09
CA CYS A 383 10.13 -5.16 -7.85
C CYS A 383 10.54 -6.01 -9.05
N ALA A 384 11.59 -5.60 -9.77
CA ALA A 384 12.11 -6.36 -10.89
C ALA A 384 12.73 -7.70 -10.44
N LEU A 385 13.52 -7.70 -9.36
CA LEU A 385 14.35 -8.86 -9.03
C LEU A 385 13.73 -9.88 -8.06
N PHE A 386 12.86 -9.44 -7.15
CA PHE A 386 12.43 -10.27 -6.02
C PHE A 386 10.91 -10.46 -5.93
N VAL A 387 10.12 -9.46 -6.36
CA VAL A 387 8.66 -9.49 -6.23
C VAL A 387 8.05 -10.10 -7.49
N HIS A 388 6.86 -10.70 -7.36
CA HIS A 388 6.05 -11.05 -8.52
C HIS A 388 5.77 -9.80 -9.35
N ILE A 389 6.15 -9.83 -10.63
CA ILE A 389 6.22 -8.62 -11.45
C ILE A 389 4.87 -7.92 -11.57
N GLN A 390 3.76 -8.67 -11.56
CA GLN A 390 2.39 -8.16 -11.60
C GLN A 390 2.10 -7.12 -10.49
N VAL A 391 2.63 -7.36 -9.29
CA VAL A 391 2.43 -6.52 -8.10
C VAL A 391 3.22 -5.20 -8.17
N SER A 392 4.16 -5.06 -9.11
CA SER A 392 5.05 -3.91 -9.20
C SER A 392 4.27 -2.60 -9.37
N THR A 393 3.25 -2.59 -10.23
CA THR A 393 2.47 -1.38 -10.53
C THR A 393 1.78 -0.85 -9.26
N ARG A 394 1.10 -1.72 -8.51
CA ARG A 394 0.43 -1.33 -7.26
C ARG A 394 1.43 -0.93 -6.17
N LEU A 395 2.53 -1.66 -6.03
CA LEU A 395 3.56 -1.38 -5.02
C LEU A 395 4.21 -0.02 -5.25
N LEU A 396 4.65 0.26 -6.48
CA LEU A 396 5.30 1.52 -6.83
C LEU A 396 4.32 2.70 -6.74
N ALA A 397 3.06 2.52 -7.17
CA ALA A 397 2.03 3.55 -7.06
C ALA A 397 1.70 3.91 -5.60
N SER A 398 1.73 2.96 -4.66
CA SER A 398 1.41 3.23 -3.26
C SER A 398 2.62 3.68 -2.43
N ALA A 399 3.83 3.27 -2.80
CA ALA A 399 5.00 3.41 -1.92
C ALA A 399 5.85 4.65 -2.17
N THR A 400 5.75 5.28 -3.35
CA THR A 400 6.63 6.40 -3.69
C THR A 400 5.89 7.52 -4.44
N PRO A 401 6.20 8.80 -4.16
CA PRO A 401 5.63 9.91 -4.91
C PRO A 401 6.28 10.11 -6.28
N ILE A 402 7.41 9.43 -6.54
CA ILE A 402 8.28 9.65 -7.70
C ILE A 402 7.57 9.43 -9.03
N PHE A 403 6.75 8.37 -9.12
CA PHE A 403 5.93 8.13 -10.30
C PHE A 403 5.11 9.38 -10.64
N TYR A 404 4.41 9.94 -9.65
CA TYR A 404 3.55 11.11 -9.82
C TYR A 404 4.33 12.38 -10.13
N TRP A 405 5.54 12.55 -9.58
CA TRP A 405 6.37 13.72 -9.86
C TRP A 405 6.92 13.73 -11.28
N PHE A 406 7.47 12.61 -11.74
CA PHE A 406 7.95 12.51 -13.11
C PHE A 406 6.79 12.55 -14.11
N ALA A 407 5.66 11.93 -13.79
CA ALA A 407 4.44 12.05 -14.57
C ALA A 407 3.98 13.51 -14.69
N ALA A 408 3.99 14.25 -13.58
CA ALA A 408 3.59 15.66 -13.55
C ALA A 408 4.47 16.57 -14.43
N ASP A 409 5.76 16.26 -14.57
CA ASP A 409 6.69 17.00 -15.44
C ASP A 409 6.32 16.89 -16.93
N HIS A 410 5.61 15.83 -17.33
CA HIS A 410 5.15 15.66 -18.70
C HIS A 410 3.77 16.26 -18.94
N MET A 411 2.98 16.53 -17.89
CA MET A 411 1.62 17.00 -18.02
C MET A 411 1.53 18.49 -18.35
N PRO A 412 0.62 18.91 -19.25
CA PRO A 412 0.43 20.33 -19.58
C PRO A 412 -0.12 21.12 -18.38
N LYS A 413 -0.06 22.46 -18.46
CA LYS A 413 -0.60 23.36 -17.42
C LYS A 413 -2.12 23.24 -17.27
N SER A 414 -2.81 22.86 -18.35
CA SER A 414 -4.25 22.62 -18.39
C SER A 414 -4.54 21.36 -19.20
N LEU A 415 -5.51 20.56 -18.76
CA LEU A 415 -5.98 19.40 -19.51
C LEU A 415 -6.57 19.77 -20.88
N ALA A 416 -7.06 20.99 -21.06
CA ALA A 416 -7.52 21.47 -22.37
C ALA A 416 -6.40 21.56 -23.42
N GLN A 417 -5.14 21.61 -22.98
CA GLN A 417 -3.95 21.64 -23.85
C GLN A 417 -3.37 20.24 -24.08
N LEU A 418 -4.02 19.18 -23.57
CA LEU A 418 -3.53 17.82 -23.71
C LEU A 418 -3.67 17.35 -25.16
N SER A 419 -2.54 17.12 -25.81
CA SER A 419 -2.50 16.43 -27.11
C SER A 419 -2.31 14.94 -26.91
N PHE A 420 -3.22 14.12 -27.44
CA PHE A 420 -3.15 12.65 -27.35
C PHE A 420 -1.91 12.05 -28.05
N ARG A 421 -1.33 12.75 -29.02
CA ARG A 421 -0.09 12.33 -29.72
C ARG A 421 1.19 12.69 -28.96
N SER A 422 1.09 13.42 -27.85
CA SER A 422 2.25 13.81 -27.03
C SER A 422 2.60 12.74 -25.99
N LYS A 423 3.78 12.85 -25.36
CA LYS A 423 4.18 12.01 -24.21
C LYS A 423 3.14 12.09 -23.06
N ALA A 424 2.59 13.28 -22.82
CA ALA A 424 1.54 13.51 -21.85
C ALA A 424 0.24 12.76 -22.20
N GLY A 425 -0.11 12.77 -23.49
CA GLY A 425 -1.27 12.05 -24.02
C GLY A 425 -1.14 10.53 -23.83
N ALA A 426 0.03 9.97 -24.15
CA ALA A 426 0.32 8.55 -23.96
C ALA A 426 0.23 8.13 -22.48
N LEU A 427 0.80 8.94 -21.57
CA LEU A 427 0.69 8.73 -20.13
C LEU A 427 -0.77 8.78 -19.65
N PHE A 428 -1.53 9.77 -20.11
CA PHE A 428 -2.94 9.90 -19.76
C PHE A 428 -3.78 8.72 -20.25
N ILE A 429 -3.59 8.29 -21.50
CA ILE A 429 -4.26 7.11 -22.07
C ILE A 429 -3.90 5.86 -21.27
N TRP A 430 -2.62 5.66 -20.96
CA TRP A 430 -2.17 4.50 -20.18
C TRP A 430 -2.82 4.47 -18.79
N CYS A 431 -2.74 5.56 -18.03
CA CYS A 431 -3.35 5.70 -16.71
C CYS A 431 -4.87 5.44 -16.72
N THR A 432 -5.59 6.08 -17.64
CA THR A 432 -7.05 5.95 -17.74
C THR A 432 -7.49 4.56 -18.21
N THR A 433 -6.78 3.97 -19.17
CA THR A 433 -7.07 2.61 -19.67
C THR A 433 -6.82 1.58 -18.57
N TYR A 434 -5.69 1.64 -17.88
CA TYR A 434 -5.39 0.73 -16.77
C TYR A 434 -6.37 0.93 -15.61
N CYS A 435 -6.77 2.16 -15.32
CA CYS A 435 -7.79 2.41 -14.31
C CYS A 435 -9.14 1.76 -14.69
N ALA A 436 -9.61 1.95 -15.92
CA ALA A 436 -10.91 1.42 -16.36
C ALA A 436 -10.88 -0.12 -16.51
N CYS A 437 -9.95 -0.65 -17.31
CA CYS A 437 -9.81 -2.09 -17.53
C CYS A 437 -9.46 -2.81 -16.23
N GLY A 438 -8.59 -2.23 -15.42
CA GLY A 438 -8.19 -2.80 -14.13
C GLY A 438 -9.33 -2.87 -13.14
N THR A 439 -10.20 -1.85 -13.09
CA THR A 439 -11.43 -1.94 -12.29
C THR A 439 -12.30 -3.09 -12.77
N VAL A 440 -12.63 -3.18 -14.07
CA VAL A 440 -13.50 -4.27 -14.56
C VAL A 440 -12.90 -5.66 -14.30
N LEU A 441 -11.63 -5.87 -14.65
CA LEU A 441 -10.98 -7.18 -14.50
C LEU A 441 -10.86 -7.58 -13.03
N PHE A 442 -10.39 -6.68 -12.16
CA PHE A 442 -10.24 -6.97 -10.73
C PHE A 442 -11.59 -7.30 -10.08
N CYS A 443 -12.63 -6.50 -10.37
CA CYS A 443 -13.94 -6.60 -9.76
C CYS A 443 -14.71 -7.85 -10.17
N ASN A 444 -14.40 -8.41 -11.35
CA ASN A 444 -14.92 -9.71 -11.78
C ASN A 444 -13.91 -10.84 -11.58
N ASN A 445 -12.95 -10.63 -10.68
CA ASN A 445 -12.01 -11.63 -10.19
C ASN A 445 -11.11 -12.26 -11.29
N PHE A 446 -10.88 -11.51 -12.38
CA PHE A 446 -9.87 -11.83 -13.38
C PHE A 446 -8.48 -11.41 -12.89
N PRO A 447 -7.42 -12.12 -13.31
CA PRO A 447 -6.05 -11.73 -12.99
C PRO A 447 -5.79 -10.29 -13.44
N TRP A 448 -5.45 -9.44 -12.48
CA TRP A 448 -5.06 -8.06 -12.71
C TRP A 448 -3.97 -7.69 -11.69
N THR A 449 -2.92 -7.03 -12.20
CA THR A 449 -1.71 -6.54 -11.49
C THR A 449 -1.54 -6.95 -10.02
#